data_AF-A0A845SSE6-F1
#
_entry.id   AF-A0A845SSE6-F1
#
_cell.length_a   1.000
_cell.length_b   1.000
_cell.length_c   1.000
_cell.angle_alpha   90.00
_cell.angle_beta   90.00
_cell.angle_gamma   90.00
#
_symmetry.space_group_name_H-M   'P 1'
#
loop_
_entity.id
_entity.type
_entity.pdbx_description
1 polymer ?
#
loop_
_entity_poly.entity_id
_entity_poly.type
_entity_poly.pdbx_seq_one_letter_code
_entity_poly.pdbx_strand_id
1 'polypeptide(L)' 'MPKNQREVTTTKHQIGKTTYFVCASPSDQATDSLDRKIRKLIKKDMEQSKIFDKQ' A
#
# COMPACT_ATOMS: atom_id res chain seq x y z
N MET A 1 30.89 7.12 -3.82
CA MET A 1 29.72 7.55 -4.63
C MET A 1 28.48 6.87 -4.08
N PRO A 2 27.49 7.55 -3.44
CA PRO A 2 26.30 6.84 -2.99
C PRO A 2 25.25 6.89 -4.10
N LYS A 3 25.13 5.82 -4.89
CA LYS A 3 24.02 5.64 -5.84
C LYS A 3 23.21 4.43 -5.41
N ASN A 4 22.42 4.59 -4.36
CA ASN A 4 21.41 3.58 -4.01
C ASN A 4 20.12 4.22 -3.48
N GLN A 5 19.79 5.41 -3.97
CA GLN A 5 18.42 5.93 -3.82
C GLN A 5 17.54 5.13 -4.79
N ARG A 6 16.98 4.02 -4.30
CA ARG A 6 15.90 3.33 -5.00
C ARG A 6 14.75 4.33 -5.10
N GLU A 7 14.31 4.63 -6.32
CA GLU A 7 13.15 5.49 -6.56
C GLU A 7 11.96 4.90 -5.80
N VAL A 8 11.34 5.68 -4.91
CA VAL A 8 10.14 5.28 -4.20
C VAL A 8 8.98 5.99 -4.88
N THR A 9 8.07 5.24 -5.47
CA THR A 9 6.82 5.75 -6.01
C THR A 9 5.76 5.73 -4.91
N THR A 10 5.16 6.90 -4.63
CA THR A 10 4.01 7.01 -3.74
C THR A 10 2.74 7.14 -4.57
N THR A 11 1.84 6.17 -4.46
CA THR A 11 0.53 6.18 -5.11
C THR A 11 -0.54 6.58 -4.11
N LYS A 12 -1.31 7.61 -4.45
CA LYS A 12 -2.53 8.00 -3.72
C LYS A 12 -3.72 7.24 -4.29
N HIS A 13 -4.51 6.60 -3.43
CA HIS A 13 -5.74 5.92 -3.79
C HIS A 13 -6.87 6.32 -2.83
N GLN A 14 -7.91 6.97 -3.34
CA GLN A 14 -9.02 7.48 -2.55
C GLN A 14 -10.29 6.65 -2.76
N ILE A 15 -10.92 6.25 -1.67
CA ILE A 15 -12.21 5.53 -1.65
C ILE A 15 -13.14 6.30 -0.72
N GLY A 16 -14.13 6.98 -1.30
CA GLY A 16 -15.04 7.84 -0.54
C GLY A 16 -14.27 8.90 0.27
N LYS A 17 -14.38 8.85 1.60
CA LYS A 17 -13.68 9.75 2.53
C LYS A 17 -12.28 9.26 2.92
N THR A 18 -11.96 8.00 2.67
CA THR A 18 -10.68 7.39 3.07
C THR A 18 -9.66 7.55 1.96
N THR A 19 -8.44 7.98 2.30
CA THR A 19 -7.32 8.08 1.38
C THR A 19 -6.19 7.15 1.82
N TYR A 20 -5.82 6.23 0.94
CA TYR A 20 -4.69 5.33 1.12
C TYR A 20 -3.47 5.86 0.36
N PHE A 21 -2.31 5.83 1.02
CA PHE A 21 -1.02 6.15 0.41
C PHE A 21 -0.16 4.89 0.39
N VAL A 22 0.24 4.46 -0.79
CA VAL A 22 1.08 3.27 -0.97
C VAL A 22 2.43 3.70 -1.52
N CYS A 23 3.48 3.52 -0.73
CA CYS A 23 4.86 3.75 -1.15
C CYS A 23 5.47 2.42 -1.59
N ALA A 24 6.07 2.38 -2.78
CA ALA A 24 6.79 1.22 -3.25
C ALA A 24 8.01 1.62 -4.08
N SER A 25 9.10 0.90 -3.89
CA SER A 25 10.24 0.95 -4.80
C SER A 25 10.14 -0.17 -5.84
N PRO A 26 10.59 0.07 -7.08
CA PRO A 26 10.76 -0.98 -8.06
C PRO A 26 11.89 -1.92 -7.62
N SER A 27 11.74 -3.20 -7.96
CA SER A 27 12.72 -4.25 -7.70
C SER A 27 12.53 -5.31 -8.78
N ASP A 28 13.62 -5.87 -9.31
CA ASP A 28 13.56 -6.94 -10.32
C ASP A 28 12.90 -8.22 -9.77
N GLN A 29 12.88 -8.39 -8.45
CA GLN A 29 12.21 -9.50 -7.76
C GLN A 29 10.77 -9.18 -7.35
N ALA A 30 10.25 -8.00 -7.69
CA ALA A 30 8.89 -7.62 -7.33
C ALA A 30 7.86 -8.46 -8.10
N THR A 31 7.12 -9.30 -7.38
CA THR A 31 6.02 -10.11 -7.93
C THR A 31 4.64 -9.48 -7.72
N ASP A 32 4.58 -8.38 -6.98
CA ASP A 32 3.36 -7.67 -6.61
C ASP A 32 3.31 -6.31 -7.30
N SER A 33 2.23 -6.05 -8.04
CA SER A 33 1.96 -4.74 -8.62
C SER A 33 1.48 -3.74 -7.56
N LEU A 34 1.56 -2.44 -7.87
CA LEU A 34 1.02 -1.37 -7.02
C LEU A 34 -0.47 -1.59 -6.72
N ASP A 35 -1.28 -1.96 -7.71
CA ASP A 35 -2.70 -2.30 -7.53
C ASP A 35 -2.92 -3.44 -6.54
N ARG A 36 -2.09 -4.49 -6.59
CA ARG A 36 -2.20 -5.61 -5.68
C ARG A 36 -1.85 -5.20 -4.25
N LYS A 37 -0.85 -4.31 -4.07
CA LYS A 37 -0.51 -3.72 -2.78
C LYS A 37 -1.65 -2.88 -2.21
N ILE A 38 -2.27 -2.03 -3.04
CA ILE A 38 -3.43 -1.20 -2.65
C ILE A 38 -4.58 -2.10 -2.17
N ARG A 39 -4.96 -3.12 -2.95
CA ARG A 39 -6.04 -4.06 -2.57
C ARG A 39 -5.75 -4.81 -1.28
N LYS A 40 -4.51 -5.26 -1.08
CA LYS A 40 -4.08 -5.94 0.16
C LYS A 40 -4.17 -5.01 1.37
N LEU A 41 -3.73 -3.75 1.22
CA LEU A 41 -3.80 -2.75 2.29
C LEU A 41 -5.25 -2.51 2.72
N ILE A 42 -6.15 -2.28 1.76
CA ILE A 42 -7.57 -2.07 2.02
C ILE A 42 -8.19 -3.30 2.70
N LYS A 43 -7.91 -4.50 2.18
CA LYS A 43 -8.45 -5.74 2.76
C LYS A 43 -8.03 -5.89 4.23
N LYS A 44 -6.74 -5.67 4.53
CA LYS A 44 -6.20 -5.78 5.89
C LYS A 44 -6.83 -4.73 6.81
N ASP A 45 -6.95 -3.50 6.33
CA ASP A 45 -7.60 -2.40 7.06
C ASP A 45 -9.05 -2.76 7.42
N MET A 46 -9.84 -3.24 6.46
CA MET A 46 -11.22 -3.68 6.68
C MET A 46 -11.33 -4.88 7.64
N GLU A 47 -10.42 -5.85 7.55
CA GLU A 47 -10.36 -6.99 8.47
C GLU A 47 -10.02 -6.53 9.90
N GLN A 48 -9.09 -5.58 10.05
CA GLN A 48 -8.74 -5.00 11.33
C GLN A 48 -9.89 -4.17 11.92
N SER A 49 -10.58 -3.34 11.13
CA SER A 49 -11.75 -2.58 11.61
C SER A 49 -12.81 -3.49 12.22
N LYS A 50 -13.15 -4.59 11.54
CA LYS A 50 -14.13 -5.59 12.03
C LYS A 50 -13.76 -6.26 13.36
N ILE A 51 -12.48 -6.28 13.71
CA ILE A 51 -12.01 -6.81 14.99
C ILE A 51 -12.25 -5.79 16.12
N PHE A 52 -12.09 -4.49 15.83
CA PHE A 52 -12.33 -3.43 16.81
C PHE A 52 -13.81 -3.13 17.05
N ASP A 53 -14.68 -3.34 16.06
CA ASP A 53 -16.14 -3.16 16.18
C ASP A 53 -16.84 -4.24 17.04
N LYS A 54 -16.10 -5.26 17.52
CA LYS A 54 -16.63 -6.40 18.28
C LYS A 54 -16.48 -6.30 19.81
N GLN A 55 -16.16 -5.12 20.34
CA GLN A 55 -16.07 -4.87 21.79
C GLN A 55 -17.32 -4.20 22.35
#